data_AF-A0A958SU17-F1
#
_entry.id   AF-A0A958SU17-F1
#
_cell.length_a   1.000
_cell.length_b   1.000
_cell.length_c   1.000
_cell.angle_alpha   90.00
_cell.angle_beta   90.00
_cell.angle_gamma   90.00
#
_symmetry.space_group_name_H-M   'P 1'
#
loop_
_entity.id
_entity.type
_entity.pdbx_description
1 polymer ?
#
loop_
_entity_poly.entity_id
_entity_poly.type
_entity_poly.pdbx_seq_one_letter_code
_entity_poly.pdbx_strand_id
1 'polypeptide(L)'
;MRTKIFFVLISLCFASAFAQKQEVKVGDKFYKNFAYKKAQEFYEIAIKKGDSSLYTLTRLGDCYYNNSNAEASEEWFGEAIKKYESKIDPEYFYKYSQALRGNGKYEEAITWLERFKDERPGDDRIASGIDYDNIKIYEELASTEETYVKIENLPINSKFADFGAYQKDDKFYFSSARKSKNKIYDWNGEPFLDLYQATIVEKDGSKTYEKVSELNAEKLNTEFHEANIALTNDGKTMYFTRDNLSKNNKLKTDKEGTSHLKIYRATLIDSTWQNIEDLPINDRVFSTGHPALSPDNSTLFFVSDREGGFGETDIYKVTINADGSFGTPENLGGVINTEGREMFPFVAKDSTLYFSSDSNINLGFLDIFKSDILKDSDDTVKNLGAPYNSSADDFSFFIDSDTDAGYFSSNRDGGKGSDDIYGFVGCSEII
;
A
#
# COMPACT_ATOMS: atom_id res chain seq x y z
N MET A 1 16.36 57.49 -16.62
CA MET A 1 16.78 56.07 -16.50
C MET A 1 16.16 55.36 -15.29
N ARG A 2 16.14 55.95 -14.08
CA ARG A 2 15.57 55.31 -12.87
C ARG A 2 14.11 54.85 -13.01
N THR A 3 13.23 55.63 -13.65
CA THR A 3 11.82 55.25 -13.85
C THR A 3 11.62 54.11 -14.86
N LYS A 4 12.45 54.04 -15.92
CA LYS A 4 12.39 52.95 -16.92
C LYS A 4 12.89 51.61 -16.34
N ILE A 5 13.88 51.66 -15.45
CA ILE A 5 14.38 50.47 -14.72
C ILE A 5 13.30 49.95 -13.76
N PHE A 6 12.54 50.82 -13.11
CA PHE A 6 11.44 50.44 -12.22
C PHE A 6 10.28 49.75 -12.95
N PHE A 7 9.88 50.23 -14.14
CA PHE A 7 8.85 49.57 -14.96
C PHE A 7 9.30 48.21 -15.54
N VAL A 8 10.58 48.07 -15.90
CA VAL A 8 11.14 46.78 -16.35
C VAL A 8 11.17 45.77 -15.20
N LEU A 9 11.59 46.19 -14.00
CA LEU A 9 11.56 45.35 -12.79
C LEU A 9 10.13 44.93 -12.43
N ILE A 10 9.15 45.84 -12.48
CA ILE A 10 7.74 45.52 -12.23
C ILE A 10 7.21 44.52 -13.28
N SER A 11 7.51 44.71 -14.56
CA SER A 11 7.11 43.80 -15.63
C SER A 11 7.72 42.39 -15.46
N LEU A 12 9.00 42.31 -15.05
CA LEU A 12 9.68 41.06 -14.74
C LEU A 12 9.06 40.33 -13.53
N CYS A 13 8.65 41.08 -12.49
CA CYS A 13 7.95 40.51 -11.34
C CYS A 13 6.54 40.00 -11.67
N PHE A 14 5.81 40.64 -12.60
CA PHE A 14 4.50 40.16 -13.04
C PHE A 14 4.60 38.91 -13.93
N ALA A 15 5.60 38.85 -14.80
CA ALA A 15 5.82 37.68 -15.66
C ALA A 15 6.20 36.43 -14.85
N SER A 16 7.03 36.58 -13.80
CA SER A 16 7.40 35.44 -12.93
C SER A 16 6.21 34.92 -12.13
N ALA A 17 5.39 35.81 -11.56
CA ALA A 17 4.20 35.42 -10.80
C ALA A 17 3.13 34.72 -11.67
N PHE A 18 2.96 35.14 -12.93
CA PHE A 18 2.04 34.48 -13.86
C PHE A 18 2.53 33.10 -14.30
N ALA A 19 3.85 32.96 -14.52
CA ALA A 19 4.45 31.69 -14.90
C ALA A 19 4.36 30.63 -13.78
N GLN A 20 4.60 31.01 -12.51
CA GLN A 20 4.42 30.10 -11.36
C GLN A 20 2.98 29.57 -11.27
N LYS A 21 1.99 30.46 -11.38
CA LYS A 21 0.55 30.09 -11.36
C LYS A 21 0.15 29.12 -12.47
N GLN A 22 0.81 29.17 -13.62
CA GLN A 22 0.53 28.26 -14.72
C GLN A 22 1.01 26.83 -14.41
N GLU A 23 2.18 26.67 -13.78
CA GLU A 23 2.71 25.34 -13.43
C GLU A 23 1.83 24.66 -12.38
N VAL A 24 1.47 25.39 -11.31
CA VAL A 24 0.55 24.88 -10.27
C VAL A 24 -0.76 24.40 -10.87
N LYS A 25 -1.36 25.19 -11.79
CA LYS A 25 -2.60 24.81 -12.47
C LYS A 25 -2.47 23.56 -13.35
N VAL A 26 -1.29 23.31 -13.92
CA VAL A 26 -1.04 22.08 -14.67
C VAL A 26 -0.84 20.91 -13.72
N GLY A 27 -0.08 21.11 -12.63
CA GLY A 27 0.07 20.15 -11.54
C GLY A 27 -1.29 19.71 -10.98
N ASP A 28 -2.19 20.65 -10.68
CA ASP A 28 -3.54 20.39 -10.17
C ASP A 28 -4.35 19.46 -11.08
N LYS A 29 -4.19 19.59 -12.40
CA LYS A 29 -4.89 18.71 -13.36
C LYS A 29 -4.38 17.27 -13.26
N PHE A 30 -3.08 17.07 -13.10
CA PHE A 30 -2.52 15.75 -12.91
C PHE A 30 -2.90 15.20 -11.54
N TYR A 31 -2.76 16.01 -10.49
CA TYR A 31 -3.11 15.67 -9.12
C TYR A 31 -4.57 15.20 -9.00
N LYS A 32 -5.53 15.92 -9.61
CA LYS A 32 -6.95 15.55 -9.59
C LYS A 32 -7.21 14.17 -10.22
N ASN A 33 -6.39 13.73 -11.15
CA ASN A 33 -6.50 12.43 -11.80
C ASN A 33 -5.54 11.40 -11.21
N PHE A 34 -5.06 11.62 -9.98
CA PHE A 34 -4.13 10.73 -9.27
C PHE A 34 -2.78 10.52 -9.98
N ALA A 35 -2.44 11.37 -10.96
CA ALA A 35 -1.19 11.30 -11.70
C ALA A 35 -0.06 11.99 -10.92
N TYR A 36 0.20 11.51 -9.70
CA TYR A 36 1.10 12.14 -8.74
C TYR A 36 2.52 12.28 -9.25
N LYS A 37 3.02 11.29 -10.01
CA LYS A 37 4.36 11.38 -10.59
C LYS A 37 4.51 12.62 -11.47
N LYS A 38 3.54 12.89 -12.34
CA LYS A 38 3.54 14.07 -13.21
C LYS A 38 3.21 15.35 -12.44
N ALA A 39 2.28 15.30 -11.50
CA ALA A 39 1.92 16.46 -10.70
C ALA A 39 3.12 17.02 -9.92
N GLN A 40 3.94 16.13 -9.34
CA GLN A 40 5.16 16.50 -8.61
C GLN A 40 6.11 17.34 -9.49
N GLU A 41 6.31 16.96 -10.77
CA GLU A 41 7.24 17.63 -11.67
C GLU A 41 6.85 19.09 -11.86
N PHE A 42 5.55 19.36 -12.00
CA PHE A 42 5.02 20.71 -12.16
C PHE A 42 5.10 21.54 -10.88
N TYR A 43 4.82 20.96 -9.71
CA TYR A 43 4.96 21.68 -8.44
C TYR A 43 6.44 21.96 -8.12
N GLU A 44 7.35 21.03 -8.38
CA GLU A 44 8.79 21.27 -8.28
C GLU A 44 9.24 22.42 -9.19
N ILE A 45 8.76 22.47 -10.44
CA ILE A 45 9.07 23.58 -11.36
C ILE A 45 8.52 24.90 -10.81
N ALA A 46 7.30 24.91 -10.25
CA ALA A 46 6.74 26.10 -9.62
C ALA A 46 7.63 26.61 -8.47
N ILE A 47 8.11 25.70 -7.61
CA ILE A 47 9.01 26.00 -6.49
C ILE A 47 10.37 26.49 -6.97
N LYS A 48 10.96 25.83 -7.98
CA LYS A 48 12.21 26.26 -8.63
C LYS A 48 12.08 27.68 -9.23
N LYS A 49 10.87 28.07 -9.64
CA LYS A 49 10.54 29.43 -10.12
C LYS A 49 10.26 30.43 -8.99
N GLY A 50 10.31 30.01 -7.72
CA GLY A 50 10.14 30.85 -6.54
C GLY A 50 8.76 30.79 -5.89
N ASP A 51 7.87 29.88 -6.30
CA ASP A 51 6.66 29.62 -5.53
C ASP A 51 7.02 28.96 -4.20
N SER A 52 6.51 29.50 -3.11
CA SER A 52 6.67 28.94 -1.77
C SER A 52 5.36 28.98 -1.00
N SER A 53 4.24 29.07 -1.72
CA SER A 53 2.92 29.13 -1.12
C SER A 53 2.57 27.84 -0.38
N LEU A 54 1.78 27.99 0.69
CA LEU A 54 1.25 26.87 1.46
C LEU A 54 0.64 25.78 0.56
N TYR A 55 -0.15 26.19 -0.45
CA TYR A 55 -0.81 25.28 -1.37
C TYR A 55 0.17 24.43 -2.18
N THR A 56 1.18 25.05 -2.79
CA THR A 56 2.14 24.32 -3.63
C THR A 56 3.03 23.40 -2.82
N LEU A 57 3.47 23.83 -1.62
CA LEU A 57 4.29 23.00 -0.73
C LEU A 57 3.52 21.77 -0.24
N THR A 58 2.30 21.96 0.23
CA THR A 58 1.45 20.85 0.70
C THR A 58 1.07 19.90 -0.42
N ARG A 59 0.76 20.41 -1.63
CA ARG A 59 0.48 19.56 -2.80
C ARG A 59 1.68 18.75 -3.27
N LEU A 60 2.89 19.32 -3.20
CA LEU A 60 4.09 18.57 -3.52
C LEU A 60 4.35 17.49 -2.46
N GLY A 61 4.21 17.82 -1.17
CA GLY A 61 4.28 16.85 -0.08
C GLY A 61 3.28 15.71 -0.26
N ASP A 62 2.01 16.02 -0.58
CA ASP A 62 0.99 15.00 -0.88
C ASP A 62 1.41 14.08 -2.04
N CYS A 63 2.02 14.60 -3.12
CA CYS A 63 2.48 13.78 -4.23
C CYS A 63 3.55 12.76 -3.83
N TYR A 64 4.46 13.14 -2.92
CA TYR A 64 5.48 12.24 -2.40
C TYR A 64 4.90 11.27 -1.37
N TYR A 65 4.03 11.75 -0.47
CA TYR A 65 3.30 10.94 0.49
C TYR A 65 2.52 9.80 -0.19
N ASN A 66 1.76 10.11 -1.26
CA ASN A 66 0.99 9.10 -2.01
C ASN A 66 1.85 8.16 -2.87
N ASN A 67 3.17 8.38 -2.95
CA ASN A 67 4.13 7.48 -3.56
C ASN A 67 5.12 6.92 -2.53
N SER A 68 4.75 6.94 -1.25
CA SER A 68 5.54 6.41 -0.13
C SER A 68 6.97 6.96 -0.03
N ASN A 69 7.21 8.17 -0.55
CA ASN A 69 8.51 8.83 -0.43
C ASN A 69 8.53 9.66 0.86
N ALA A 70 8.88 9.01 1.97
CA ALA A 70 8.89 9.62 3.31
C ALA A 70 9.87 10.79 3.41
N GLU A 71 11.08 10.69 2.83
CA GLU A 71 12.10 11.75 2.87
C GLU A 71 11.59 13.06 2.24
N ALA A 72 11.10 12.99 1.00
CA ALA A 72 10.61 14.17 0.30
C ALA A 72 9.28 14.67 0.89
N SER A 73 8.39 13.76 1.33
CA SER A 73 7.16 14.12 2.03
C SER A 73 7.46 14.93 3.30
N GLU A 74 8.40 14.47 4.12
CA GLU A 74 8.88 15.17 5.31
C GLU A 74 9.42 16.56 4.95
N GLU A 75 10.29 16.65 3.94
CA GLU A 75 10.88 17.93 3.52
C GLU A 75 9.80 18.98 3.22
N TRP A 76 8.82 18.64 2.38
CA TRP A 76 7.85 19.61 1.88
C TRP A 76 6.75 19.93 2.88
N PHE A 77 6.30 18.96 3.68
CA PHE A 77 5.39 19.24 4.78
C PHE A 77 6.07 20.05 5.88
N GLY A 78 7.31 19.73 6.24
CA GLY A 78 8.10 20.49 7.21
C GLY A 78 8.31 21.94 6.77
N GLU A 79 8.63 22.19 5.50
CA GLU A 79 8.76 23.55 4.96
C GLU A 79 7.41 24.30 4.94
N ALA A 80 6.30 23.62 4.68
CA ALA A 80 4.96 24.23 4.75
C ALA A 80 4.60 24.63 6.18
N ILE A 81 4.79 23.71 7.14
CA ILE A 81 4.52 23.92 8.57
C ILE A 81 5.37 25.06 9.11
N LYS A 82 6.68 25.03 8.90
CA LYS A 82 7.63 26.06 9.33
C LYS A 82 7.24 27.48 8.89
N LYS A 83 6.65 27.64 7.70
CA LYS A 83 6.23 28.94 7.16
C LYS A 83 4.80 29.34 7.54
N TYR A 84 3.92 28.37 7.75
CA TYR A 84 2.49 28.58 7.76
C TYR A 84 1.73 27.82 8.86
N GLU A 85 2.38 27.38 9.94
CA GLU A 85 1.77 26.58 11.02
C GLU A 85 0.41 27.13 11.50
N SER A 86 0.28 28.44 11.69
CA SER A 86 -0.99 29.07 12.10
C SER A 86 -2.13 29.08 11.06
N LYS A 87 -1.87 28.62 9.84
CA LYS A 87 -2.79 28.64 8.69
C LYS A 87 -2.95 27.30 7.99
N ILE A 88 -2.05 26.36 8.24
CA ILE A 88 -2.08 25.04 7.62
C ILE A 88 -3.24 24.23 8.21
N ASP A 89 -3.87 23.38 7.40
CA ASP A 89 -4.87 22.44 7.91
C ASP A 89 -4.17 21.48 8.88
N PRO A 90 -4.70 21.24 10.09
CA PRO A 90 -4.14 20.28 11.03
C PRO A 90 -3.92 18.88 10.44
N GLU A 91 -4.65 18.51 9.38
CA GLU A 91 -4.40 17.28 8.61
C GLU A 91 -2.92 17.10 8.22
N TYR A 92 -2.20 18.19 7.93
CA TYR A 92 -0.79 18.10 7.59
C TYR A 92 0.12 17.88 8.81
N PHE A 93 -0.32 18.11 10.04
CA PHE A 93 0.41 17.67 11.23
C PHE A 93 0.38 16.15 11.34
N TYR A 94 -0.78 15.54 11.07
CA TYR A 94 -0.93 14.09 11.00
C TYR A 94 -0.06 13.50 9.89
N LYS A 95 -0.22 13.93 8.64
CA LYS A 95 0.62 13.45 7.52
C LYS A 95 2.11 13.68 7.72
N TYR A 96 2.50 14.80 8.33
CA TYR A 96 3.90 15.08 8.62
C TYR A 96 4.46 14.12 9.68
N SER A 97 3.71 13.81 10.73
CA SER A 97 4.10 12.79 11.69
C SER A 97 4.27 11.40 11.05
N GLN A 98 3.38 11.03 10.12
CA GLN A 98 3.53 9.78 9.35
C GLN A 98 4.81 9.78 8.52
N ALA A 99 5.13 10.89 7.83
CA ALA A 99 6.38 11.01 7.07
C ALA A 99 7.63 10.96 7.98
N LEU A 100 7.56 11.55 9.18
CA LEU A 100 8.62 11.47 10.19
C LEU A 100 8.84 10.03 10.68
N ARG A 101 7.76 9.28 10.96
CA ARG A 101 7.83 7.83 11.25
C ARG A 101 8.49 7.07 10.10
N GLY A 102 8.08 7.38 8.87
CA GLY A 102 8.66 6.87 7.63
C GLY A 102 10.19 7.04 7.51
N ASN A 103 10.75 8.03 8.22
CA ASN A 103 12.19 8.32 8.28
C ASN A 103 12.82 7.93 9.63
N GLY A 104 12.12 7.17 10.48
CA GLY A 104 12.58 6.70 11.78
C GLY A 104 12.68 7.79 12.86
N LYS A 105 12.04 8.96 12.66
CA LYS A 105 12.09 10.11 13.58
C LYS A 105 10.90 10.10 14.54
N TYR A 106 10.85 9.09 15.40
CA TYR A 106 9.67 8.81 16.22
C TYR A 106 9.38 9.92 17.25
N GLU A 107 10.37 10.48 17.93
CA GLU A 107 10.15 11.57 18.90
C GLU A 107 9.56 12.82 18.25
N GLU A 108 10.03 13.17 17.05
CA GLU A 108 9.49 14.29 16.28
C GLU A 108 8.07 13.98 15.80
N ALA A 109 7.81 12.75 15.36
CA ALA A 109 6.48 12.31 14.96
C ALA A 109 5.47 12.43 16.11
N ILE A 110 5.84 11.98 17.31
CA ILE A 110 5.02 12.10 18.53
C ILE A 110 4.66 13.56 18.79
N THR A 111 5.63 14.47 18.71
CA THR A 111 5.41 15.91 18.91
C THR A 111 4.34 16.47 17.96
N TRP A 112 4.36 16.06 16.69
CA TRP A 112 3.37 16.52 15.71
C TRP A 112 2.02 15.82 15.82
N LEU A 113 1.97 14.57 16.31
CA LEU A 113 0.70 13.91 16.67
C LEU A 113 0.03 14.58 17.88
N GLU A 114 0.80 15.01 18.89
CA GLU A 114 0.28 15.82 19.99
C GLU A 114 -0.29 17.14 19.49
N ARG A 115 0.44 17.83 18.59
CA ARG A 115 -0.05 19.07 17.96
C ARG A 115 -1.33 18.85 17.17
N PHE A 116 -1.42 17.73 16.43
CA PHE A 116 -2.62 17.34 15.71
C PHE A 116 -3.80 17.13 16.66
N LYS A 117 -3.61 16.37 17.76
CA LYS A 117 -4.64 16.14 18.78
C LYS A 117 -5.12 17.44 19.43
N ASP A 118 -4.24 18.37 19.72
CA ASP A 118 -4.59 19.66 20.31
C ASP A 118 -5.48 20.51 19.39
N GLU A 119 -5.22 20.45 18.08
CA GLU A 119 -5.98 21.21 17.06
C GLU A 119 -7.24 20.46 16.58
N ARG A 120 -7.31 19.14 16.77
CA ARG A 120 -8.43 18.26 16.43
C ARG A 120 -8.83 17.38 17.63
N PRO A 121 -9.28 17.96 18.75
CA PRO A 121 -9.64 17.19 19.94
C PRO A 121 -10.81 16.24 19.64
N GLY A 122 -10.62 14.95 19.91
CA GLY A 122 -11.61 13.91 19.67
C GLY A 122 -11.64 13.35 18.24
N ASP A 123 -10.60 13.58 17.45
CA ASP A 123 -10.38 12.85 16.19
C ASP A 123 -10.05 11.37 16.51
N ASP A 124 -10.77 10.45 15.87
CA ASP A 124 -10.70 9.01 16.17
C ASP A 124 -9.33 8.40 15.82
N ARG A 125 -8.52 9.06 14.97
CA ARG A 125 -7.11 8.69 14.68
C ARG A 125 -6.22 8.69 15.91
N ILE A 126 -6.61 9.45 16.93
CA ILE A 126 -5.94 9.52 18.21
C ILE A 126 -6.87 8.95 19.28
N ALA A 127 -7.25 7.68 19.10
CA ALA A 127 -8.19 7.01 19.97
C ALA A 127 -7.70 6.94 21.43
N SER A 128 -8.65 6.99 22.36
CA SER A 128 -8.35 6.83 23.79
C SER A 128 -7.84 5.41 24.06
N GLY A 129 -6.65 5.31 24.68
CA GLY A 129 -6.02 4.03 25.02
C GLY A 129 -4.91 3.58 24.06
N ILE A 130 -4.63 4.35 23.01
CA ILE A 130 -3.41 4.19 22.21
C ILE A 130 -2.31 5.03 22.87
N ASP A 131 -1.24 4.38 23.32
CA ASP A 131 -0.06 5.04 23.93
C ASP A 131 0.90 5.56 22.84
N TYR A 132 0.37 6.32 21.87
CA TYR A 132 1.15 6.85 20.74
C TYR A 132 2.23 7.84 21.17
N ASP A 133 2.16 8.41 22.38
CA ASP A 133 3.14 9.36 22.94
C ASP A 133 4.26 8.67 23.74
N ASN A 134 4.23 7.34 23.85
CA ASN A 134 5.24 6.57 24.57
C ASN A 134 6.33 6.09 23.61
N ILE A 135 7.43 6.85 23.53
CA ILE A 135 8.60 6.52 22.70
C ILE A 135 9.12 5.09 22.88
N LYS A 136 8.99 4.53 24.09
CA LYS A 136 9.45 3.16 24.39
C LYS A 136 8.76 2.10 23.54
N ILE A 137 7.51 2.31 23.15
CA ILE A 137 6.80 1.35 22.29
C ILE A 137 7.47 1.30 20.92
N TYR A 138 7.89 2.44 20.38
CA TYR A 138 8.64 2.49 19.12
C TYR A 138 10.03 1.87 19.25
N GLU A 139 10.73 2.11 20.38
CA GLU A 139 12.02 1.47 20.67
C GLU A 139 11.89 -0.06 20.75
N GLU A 140 10.86 -0.56 21.44
CA GLU A 140 10.55 -1.99 21.56
C GLU A 140 10.19 -2.60 20.19
N LEU A 141 9.31 -1.94 19.43
CA LEU A 141 8.93 -2.38 18.08
C LEU A 141 10.10 -2.37 17.10
N ALA A 142 11.03 -1.41 17.20
CA ALA A 142 12.20 -1.33 16.32
C ALA A 142 13.34 -2.27 16.75
N SER A 143 13.27 -2.87 17.95
CA SER A 143 14.32 -3.72 18.48
C SER A 143 14.34 -5.10 17.83
N THR A 144 15.54 -5.63 17.61
CA THR A 144 15.77 -7.02 17.16
C THR A 144 16.56 -7.85 18.19
N GLU A 145 16.75 -7.34 19.41
CA GLU A 145 17.60 -7.97 20.42
C GLU A 145 17.13 -9.38 20.83
N GLU A 146 15.81 -9.61 20.82
CA GLU A 146 15.20 -10.90 21.19
C GLU A 146 14.62 -11.68 20.00
N THR A 147 14.77 -11.16 18.77
CA THR A 147 14.13 -11.72 17.57
C THR A 147 15.18 -12.18 16.56
N TYR A 148 15.31 -13.49 16.40
CA TYR A 148 16.20 -14.10 15.42
C TYR A 148 15.44 -14.53 14.17
N VAL A 149 15.33 -13.63 13.20
CA VAL A 149 14.72 -13.92 11.90
C VAL A 149 15.71 -13.55 10.81
N LYS A 150 16.02 -14.50 9.93
CA LYS A 150 16.85 -14.22 8.75
C LYS A 150 15.96 -13.67 7.65
N ILE A 151 16.18 -12.41 7.26
CA ILE A 151 15.51 -11.77 6.14
C ILE A 151 16.45 -11.70 4.93
N GLU A 152 15.91 -11.99 3.76
CA GLU A 152 16.63 -11.95 2.48
C GLU A 152 15.81 -11.23 1.43
N ASN A 153 16.37 -10.18 0.81
CA ASN A 153 15.82 -9.59 -0.40
C ASN A 153 15.92 -10.60 -1.54
N LEU A 154 14.78 -11.02 -2.11
CA LEU A 154 14.78 -12.16 -3.02
C LEU A 154 15.41 -11.81 -4.38
N PRO A 155 16.17 -12.74 -4.98
CA PRO A 155 16.81 -12.50 -6.28
C PRO A 155 15.80 -12.36 -7.44
N ILE A 156 14.54 -12.73 -7.24
CA ILE A 156 13.47 -12.61 -8.23
C ILE A 156 13.05 -11.16 -8.47
N ASN A 157 13.29 -10.26 -7.50
CA ASN A 157 12.93 -8.85 -7.61
C ASN A 157 13.54 -8.23 -8.86
N SER A 158 12.81 -7.31 -9.46
CA SER A 158 13.21 -6.52 -10.62
C SER A 158 13.74 -5.17 -10.14
N LYS A 159 13.74 -4.16 -11.01
CA LYS A 159 14.11 -2.78 -10.68
C LYS A 159 12.87 -1.88 -10.51
N PHE A 160 11.69 -2.48 -10.55
CA PHE A 160 10.37 -1.88 -10.43
C PHE A 160 9.65 -2.57 -9.26
N ALA A 161 8.40 -2.21 -8.99
CA ALA A 161 7.63 -2.84 -7.94
C ALA A 161 7.44 -4.35 -8.17
N ASP A 162 7.75 -5.13 -7.14
CA ASP A 162 7.55 -6.57 -7.02
C ASP A 162 7.03 -6.86 -5.62
N PHE A 163 5.80 -7.37 -5.51
CA PHE A 163 5.15 -7.59 -4.21
C PHE A 163 4.07 -8.67 -4.31
N GLY A 164 3.38 -8.96 -3.21
CA GLY A 164 2.22 -9.83 -3.26
C GLY A 164 2.58 -11.32 -3.37
N ALA A 165 3.71 -11.72 -2.78
CA ALA A 165 4.22 -13.08 -2.84
C ALA A 165 3.22 -14.08 -2.23
N TYR A 166 2.93 -15.15 -2.98
CA TYR A 166 2.11 -16.26 -2.52
C TYR A 166 2.75 -17.57 -2.98
N GLN A 167 2.95 -18.50 -2.05
CA GLN A 167 3.50 -19.82 -2.36
C GLN A 167 2.42 -20.89 -2.26
N LYS A 168 2.37 -21.78 -3.26
CA LYS A 168 1.64 -23.05 -3.20
C LYS A 168 2.48 -24.15 -3.80
N ASP A 169 2.84 -25.13 -2.99
CA ASP A 169 3.72 -26.23 -3.39
C ASP A 169 5.05 -25.68 -3.97
N ASP A 170 5.42 -26.06 -5.19
CA ASP A 170 6.61 -25.57 -5.90
C ASP A 170 6.36 -24.27 -6.70
N LYS A 171 5.18 -23.66 -6.58
CA LYS A 171 4.81 -22.45 -7.31
C LYS A 171 4.91 -21.22 -6.43
N PHE A 172 5.52 -20.19 -7.00
CA PHE A 172 5.63 -18.86 -6.44
C PHE A 172 4.89 -17.89 -7.33
N TYR A 173 3.89 -17.19 -6.80
CA TYR A 173 3.11 -16.18 -7.49
C TYR A 173 3.39 -14.81 -6.91
N PHE A 174 3.37 -13.78 -7.75
CA PHE A 174 3.59 -12.40 -7.30
C PHE A 174 3.10 -11.39 -8.35
N SER A 175 2.98 -10.13 -7.94
CA SER A 175 2.59 -9.00 -8.78
C SER A 175 3.85 -8.22 -9.16
N SER A 176 3.94 -7.72 -10.40
CA SER A 176 5.15 -7.02 -10.85
C SER A 176 4.93 -6.02 -11.96
N ALA A 177 5.65 -4.89 -11.87
CA ALA A 177 5.75 -3.87 -12.92
C ALA A 177 6.90 -4.14 -13.92
N ARG A 178 7.50 -5.35 -13.90
CA ARG A 178 8.70 -5.69 -14.70
C ARG A 178 8.54 -5.61 -16.22
N LYS A 179 7.31 -5.61 -16.75
CA LYS A 179 7.05 -5.59 -18.19
C LYS A 179 7.15 -4.18 -18.76
N SER A 180 8.36 -3.81 -19.17
CA SER A 180 8.66 -2.49 -19.74
C SER A 180 7.87 -2.11 -21.00
N LYS A 181 7.17 -3.06 -21.64
CA LYS A 181 6.27 -2.81 -22.78
C LYS A 181 4.85 -2.44 -22.36
N ASN A 182 4.48 -2.62 -21.09
CA ASN A 182 3.19 -2.17 -20.59
C ASN A 182 3.11 -0.64 -20.63
N LYS A 183 1.88 -0.13 -20.60
CA LYS A 183 1.66 1.31 -20.44
C LYS A 183 2.27 1.76 -19.10
N ILE A 184 2.71 3.01 -19.06
CA ILE A 184 3.16 3.62 -17.82
C ILE A 184 1.95 4.09 -17.03
N TYR A 185 1.88 3.68 -15.78
CA TYR A 185 0.90 4.10 -14.81
C TYR A 185 1.25 5.52 -14.32
N ASP A 186 0.29 6.42 -14.46
CA ASP A 186 0.52 7.85 -14.23
C ASP A 186 0.72 8.22 -12.75
N TRP A 187 0.31 7.35 -11.81
CA TRP A 187 0.43 7.57 -10.37
C TRP A 187 1.90 7.57 -9.93
N ASN A 188 2.62 6.49 -10.20
CA ASN A 188 3.99 6.27 -9.73
C ASN A 188 5.05 6.33 -10.86
N GLY A 189 4.62 6.34 -12.13
CA GLY A 189 5.52 6.39 -13.28
C GLY A 189 6.15 5.05 -13.67
N GLU A 190 5.64 3.94 -13.14
CA GLU A 190 6.08 2.58 -13.48
C GLU A 190 5.14 1.90 -14.49
N PRO A 191 5.55 0.82 -15.16
CA PRO A 191 4.61 0.03 -15.96
C PRO A 191 3.45 -0.53 -15.13
N PHE A 192 2.26 -0.69 -15.72
CA PHE A 192 1.14 -1.38 -15.07
C PHE A 192 1.55 -2.79 -14.61
N LEU A 193 1.08 -3.14 -13.42
CA LEU A 193 1.32 -4.42 -12.76
C LEU A 193 0.64 -5.56 -13.52
N ASP A 194 1.36 -6.66 -13.67
CA ASP A 194 0.87 -7.94 -14.17
C ASP A 194 1.10 -9.02 -13.10
N LEU A 195 0.34 -10.13 -13.17
CA LEU A 195 0.59 -11.30 -12.34
C LEU A 195 1.60 -12.25 -12.99
N TYR A 196 2.53 -12.73 -12.17
CA TYR A 196 3.62 -13.61 -12.55
C TYR A 196 3.64 -14.88 -11.71
N GLN A 197 4.31 -15.90 -12.26
CA GLN A 197 4.66 -17.12 -11.56
C GLN A 197 6.14 -17.49 -11.78
N ALA A 198 6.69 -18.21 -10.83
CA ALA A 198 7.99 -18.88 -10.90
C ALA A 198 7.89 -20.28 -10.28
N THR A 199 8.87 -21.13 -10.57
CA THR A 199 9.05 -22.41 -9.88
C THR A 199 10.11 -22.25 -8.79
N ILE A 200 9.75 -22.62 -7.57
CA ILE A 200 10.67 -22.71 -6.44
C ILE A 200 11.48 -23.99 -6.58
N VAL A 201 12.80 -23.86 -6.58
CA VAL A 201 13.73 -24.98 -6.53
C VAL A 201 14.53 -24.86 -5.25
N GLU A 202 14.45 -25.86 -4.38
CA GLU A 202 15.22 -25.91 -3.16
C GLU A 202 16.44 -26.81 -3.34
N LYS A 203 17.63 -26.26 -3.07
CA LYS A 203 18.89 -26.99 -3.15
C LYS A 203 19.83 -26.53 -2.06
N ASP A 204 20.40 -27.48 -1.32
CA ASP A 204 21.38 -27.23 -0.25
C ASP A 204 20.88 -26.21 0.80
N GLY A 205 19.57 -26.22 1.11
CA GLY A 205 18.94 -25.30 2.06
C GLY A 205 18.71 -23.87 1.54
N SER A 206 18.86 -23.63 0.23
CA SER A 206 18.57 -22.36 -0.41
C SER A 206 17.45 -22.52 -1.45
N LYS A 207 16.50 -21.59 -1.46
CA LYS A 207 15.44 -21.49 -2.48
C LYS A 207 15.91 -20.60 -3.63
N THR A 208 15.82 -21.11 -4.85
CA THR A 208 15.91 -20.31 -6.08
C THR A 208 14.55 -20.23 -6.76
N TYR A 209 14.34 -19.17 -7.55
CA TYR A 209 13.09 -18.91 -8.24
C TYR A 209 13.32 -18.93 -9.74
N GLU A 210 13.04 -20.07 -10.37
CA GLU A 210 13.33 -20.31 -11.77
C GLU A 210 12.10 -20.09 -12.65
N LYS A 211 12.33 -19.93 -13.97
CA LYS A 211 11.27 -19.88 -15.00
C LYS A 211 10.21 -18.79 -14.75
N VAL A 212 10.65 -17.63 -14.29
CA VAL A 212 9.77 -16.47 -14.10
C VAL A 212 9.05 -16.15 -15.40
N SER A 213 7.72 -16.14 -15.36
CA SER A 213 6.84 -15.93 -16.50
C SER A 213 5.52 -15.31 -16.05
N GLU A 214 4.82 -14.62 -16.97
CA GLU A 214 3.42 -14.25 -16.75
C GLU A 214 2.57 -15.51 -16.52
N LEU A 215 1.43 -15.38 -15.83
CA LEU A 215 0.52 -16.51 -15.67
C LEU A 215 0.09 -17.08 -17.02
N ASN A 216 0.10 -18.40 -17.16
CA ASN A 216 -0.41 -19.07 -18.36
C ASN A 216 -1.94 -18.94 -18.40
N ALA A 217 -2.44 -17.91 -19.09
CA ALA A 217 -3.85 -17.56 -19.13
C ALA A 217 -4.19 -16.76 -20.38
N GLU A 218 -5.40 -16.92 -20.91
CA GLU A 218 -5.93 -15.99 -21.90
C GLU A 218 -6.58 -14.80 -21.19
N LYS A 219 -6.06 -13.58 -21.41
CA LYS A 219 -6.64 -12.31 -20.90
C LYS A 219 -6.72 -12.21 -19.38
N LEU A 220 -5.83 -12.90 -18.66
CA LEU A 220 -5.64 -12.65 -17.24
C LEU A 220 -4.86 -11.36 -17.01
N ASN A 221 -3.65 -11.29 -17.55
CA ASN A 221 -2.95 -10.01 -17.60
C ASN A 221 -3.56 -9.15 -18.71
N THR A 222 -3.89 -7.90 -18.38
CA THR A 222 -4.50 -6.95 -19.30
C THR A 222 -3.50 -5.85 -19.66
N GLU A 223 -3.98 -4.65 -19.99
CA GLU A 223 -3.13 -3.48 -20.21
C GLU A 223 -3.15 -2.53 -19.00
N PHE A 224 -3.78 -2.97 -17.91
CA PHE A 224 -4.07 -2.28 -16.65
C PHE A 224 -3.69 -3.19 -15.47
N HIS A 225 -3.94 -2.79 -14.22
CA HIS A 225 -3.40 -3.52 -13.07
C HIS A 225 -4.05 -4.88 -12.84
N GLU A 226 -3.22 -5.91 -12.66
CA GLU A 226 -3.54 -7.14 -11.93
C GLU A 226 -2.54 -7.35 -10.80
N ALA A 227 -3.03 -7.63 -9.59
CA ALA A 227 -2.19 -7.81 -8.40
C ALA A 227 -2.88 -8.63 -7.31
N ASN A 228 -2.06 -9.21 -6.43
CA ASN A 228 -2.40 -10.03 -5.26
C ASN A 228 -3.33 -11.21 -5.57
N ILE A 229 -3.03 -12.38 -5.01
CA ILE A 229 -3.84 -13.57 -5.24
C ILE A 229 -4.20 -14.27 -3.94
N ALA A 230 -5.30 -15.02 -3.98
CA ALA A 230 -5.56 -16.12 -3.07
C ALA A 230 -5.89 -17.37 -3.90
N LEU A 231 -5.45 -18.54 -3.43
CA LEU A 231 -5.66 -19.82 -4.10
C LEU A 231 -6.40 -20.77 -3.18
N THR A 232 -7.36 -21.52 -3.73
CA THR A 232 -7.95 -22.64 -3.00
C THR A 232 -6.90 -23.70 -2.69
N ASN A 233 -7.11 -24.48 -1.63
CA ASN A 233 -6.16 -25.52 -1.20
C ASN A 233 -5.78 -26.53 -2.31
N ASP A 234 -6.72 -26.82 -3.22
CA ASP A 234 -6.49 -27.71 -4.37
C ASP A 234 -5.74 -27.04 -5.53
N GLY A 235 -5.45 -25.74 -5.42
CA GLY A 235 -4.76 -24.92 -6.42
C GLY A 235 -5.59 -24.65 -7.68
N LYS A 236 -6.89 -24.97 -7.69
CA LYS A 236 -7.70 -24.90 -8.92
C LYS A 236 -8.47 -23.61 -9.09
N THR A 237 -8.72 -22.86 -8.02
CA THR A 237 -9.43 -21.58 -8.08
C THR A 237 -8.54 -20.47 -7.56
N MET A 238 -8.39 -19.42 -8.36
CA MET A 238 -7.67 -18.21 -8.00
C MET A 238 -8.65 -17.06 -7.84
N TYR A 239 -8.48 -16.29 -6.77
CA TYR A 239 -9.04 -14.95 -6.61
C TYR A 239 -7.92 -13.94 -6.77
N PHE A 240 -8.16 -12.84 -7.48
CA PHE A 240 -7.13 -11.82 -7.69
C PHE A 240 -7.72 -10.44 -7.90
N THR A 241 -6.94 -9.40 -7.63
CA THR A 241 -7.36 -8.00 -7.81
C THR A 241 -7.08 -7.56 -9.25
N ARG A 242 -8.01 -6.82 -9.85
CA ARG A 242 -7.84 -6.20 -11.17
C ARG A 242 -8.59 -4.86 -11.26
N ASP A 243 -8.09 -3.94 -12.07
CA ASP A 243 -8.86 -2.78 -12.55
C ASP A 243 -10.22 -3.18 -13.17
N ASN A 244 -11.25 -2.37 -12.96
CA ASN A 244 -12.59 -2.64 -13.49
C ASN A 244 -12.67 -2.40 -15.00
N LEU A 245 -12.76 -3.50 -15.77
CA LEU A 245 -12.80 -3.44 -17.23
C LEU A 245 -14.18 -3.73 -17.82
N SER A 246 -14.41 -3.17 -19.01
CA SER A 246 -15.50 -3.57 -19.90
C SER A 246 -15.15 -4.84 -20.69
N LYS A 247 -16.15 -5.47 -21.32
CA LYS A 247 -15.96 -6.66 -22.17
C LYS A 247 -14.96 -6.45 -23.33
N ASN A 248 -14.72 -5.20 -23.71
CA ASN A 248 -13.77 -4.82 -24.76
C ASN A 248 -12.43 -4.33 -24.18
N ASN A 249 -12.10 -4.70 -22.94
CA ASN A 249 -10.85 -4.38 -22.25
C ASN A 249 -10.58 -2.87 -22.05
N LYS A 250 -11.64 -2.06 -21.93
CA LYS A 250 -11.51 -0.63 -21.58
C LYS A 250 -11.84 -0.40 -20.11
N LEU A 251 -11.08 0.47 -19.43
CA LEU A 251 -11.40 0.94 -18.08
C LEU A 251 -12.85 1.42 -18.01
N LYS A 252 -13.55 0.95 -16.98
CA LYS A 252 -14.82 1.50 -16.54
C LYS A 252 -14.55 2.44 -15.39
N THR A 253 -15.26 3.56 -15.42
CA THR A 253 -15.16 4.57 -14.38
C THR A 253 -16.50 4.79 -13.70
N ASP A 254 -16.44 5.36 -12.51
CA ASP A 254 -17.57 6.01 -11.88
C ASP A 254 -17.97 7.31 -12.62
N LYS A 255 -18.81 8.14 -12.00
CA LYS A 255 -19.26 9.41 -12.57
C LYS A 255 -18.18 10.50 -12.55
N GLU A 256 -17.20 10.39 -11.66
CA GLU A 256 -16.10 11.35 -11.52
C GLU A 256 -14.91 11.00 -12.43
N GLY A 257 -14.93 9.82 -13.06
CA GLY A 257 -13.91 9.38 -14.00
C GLY A 257 -12.85 8.48 -13.36
N THR A 258 -13.06 8.02 -12.13
CA THR A 258 -12.17 7.11 -11.40
C THR A 258 -12.48 5.66 -11.76
N SER A 259 -11.46 4.87 -12.10
CA SER A 259 -11.62 3.42 -12.19
C SER A 259 -11.33 2.79 -10.84
N HIS A 260 -12.17 1.84 -10.43
CA HIS A 260 -12.05 1.15 -9.15
C HIS A 260 -11.54 -0.28 -9.35
N LEU A 261 -10.90 -0.82 -8.32
CA LEU A 261 -10.44 -2.20 -8.30
C LEU A 261 -11.58 -3.17 -8.03
N LYS A 262 -11.43 -4.40 -8.51
CA LYS A 262 -12.36 -5.51 -8.30
C LYS A 262 -11.62 -6.81 -8.04
N ILE A 263 -12.24 -7.73 -7.33
CA ILE A 263 -11.76 -9.12 -7.23
C ILE A 263 -12.40 -9.95 -8.33
N TYR A 264 -11.58 -10.67 -9.09
CA TYR A 264 -12.01 -11.64 -10.08
C TYR A 264 -11.69 -13.06 -9.62
N ARG A 265 -12.45 -14.04 -10.12
CA ARG A 265 -12.17 -15.47 -9.95
C ARG A 265 -11.73 -16.09 -11.28
N ALA A 266 -10.74 -16.98 -11.25
CA ALA A 266 -10.30 -17.78 -12.39
C ALA A 266 -10.15 -19.26 -11.99
N THR A 267 -10.26 -20.16 -12.97
CA THR A 267 -10.15 -21.62 -12.77
C THR A 267 -8.97 -22.18 -13.56
N LEU A 268 -8.16 -23.03 -12.94
CA LEU A 268 -7.08 -23.76 -13.60
C LEU A 268 -7.63 -25.00 -14.32
N ILE A 269 -7.55 -25.02 -15.64
CA ILE A 269 -7.96 -26.15 -16.49
C ILE A 269 -6.80 -26.45 -17.44
N ASP A 270 -6.32 -27.71 -17.43
CA ASP A 270 -5.20 -28.17 -18.25
C ASP A 270 -3.97 -27.24 -18.16
N SER A 271 -3.60 -26.87 -16.93
CA SER A 271 -2.47 -25.96 -16.62
C SER A 271 -2.61 -24.53 -17.17
N THR A 272 -3.81 -24.13 -17.56
CA THR A 272 -4.13 -22.78 -18.07
C THR A 272 -5.22 -22.16 -17.21
N TRP A 273 -5.02 -20.92 -16.74
CA TRP A 273 -6.06 -20.16 -16.05
C TRP A 273 -7.09 -19.66 -17.05
N GLN A 274 -8.35 -19.99 -16.80
CA GLN A 274 -9.50 -19.74 -17.67
C GLN A 274 -10.70 -19.30 -16.82
N ASN A 275 -11.86 -19.09 -17.46
CA ASN A 275 -13.12 -18.74 -16.81
C ASN A 275 -13.01 -17.53 -15.86
N ILE A 276 -12.37 -16.46 -16.34
CA ILE A 276 -12.21 -15.23 -15.56
C ILE A 276 -13.56 -14.53 -15.41
N GLU A 277 -14.00 -14.33 -14.17
CA GLU A 277 -15.31 -13.76 -13.86
C GLU A 277 -15.28 -12.74 -12.72
N ASP A 278 -16.16 -11.75 -12.83
CA ASP A 278 -16.41 -10.70 -11.84
C ASP A 278 -17.27 -11.27 -10.69
N LEU A 279 -17.05 -10.81 -9.47
CA LEU A 279 -17.75 -11.30 -8.28
C LEU A 279 -18.90 -10.37 -7.85
N PRO A 280 -19.96 -10.90 -7.22
CA PRO A 280 -21.10 -10.10 -6.76
C PRO A 280 -20.78 -9.15 -5.60
N ILE A 281 -19.60 -9.27 -4.98
CA ILE A 281 -19.12 -8.37 -3.92
C ILE A 281 -18.54 -7.04 -4.43
N ASN A 282 -18.30 -6.96 -5.74
CA ASN A 282 -17.74 -5.80 -6.40
C ASN A 282 -18.81 -4.80 -6.84
N ASP A 283 -18.46 -3.51 -6.89
CA ASP A 283 -19.28 -2.49 -7.54
C ASP A 283 -18.41 -1.61 -8.46
N ARG A 284 -19.00 -0.58 -9.08
CA ARG A 284 -18.31 0.42 -9.89
C ARG A 284 -17.96 1.69 -9.12
N VAL A 285 -18.49 1.88 -7.92
CA VAL A 285 -18.34 3.14 -7.14
C VAL A 285 -17.41 3.01 -5.94
N PHE A 286 -16.89 1.81 -5.70
CA PHE A 286 -15.91 1.51 -4.67
C PHE A 286 -14.98 0.41 -5.20
N SER A 287 -13.78 0.35 -4.63
CA SER A 287 -12.77 -0.66 -4.85
C SER A 287 -12.98 -1.88 -3.97
N THR A 288 -12.63 -3.05 -4.49
CA THR A 288 -12.59 -4.32 -3.77
C THR A 288 -11.34 -5.07 -4.22
N GLY A 289 -10.46 -5.44 -3.29
CA GLY A 289 -9.15 -6.01 -3.63
C GLY A 289 -8.51 -6.81 -2.50
N HIS A 290 -7.27 -7.24 -2.74
CA HIS A 290 -6.44 -7.99 -1.79
C HIS A 290 -7.14 -9.22 -1.19
N PRO A 291 -7.52 -10.21 -2.03
CA PRO A 291 -8.23 -11.39 -1.57
C PRO A 291 -7.37 -12.25 -0.64
N ALA A 292 -7.99 -12.84 0.37
CA ALA A 292 -7.45 -13.93 1.18
C ALA A 292 -8.53 -14.97 1.48
N LEU A 293 -8.16 -16.24 1.60
CA LEU A 293 -9.10 -17.33 1.89
C LEU A 293 -8.90 -17.86 3.31
N SER A 294 -9.99 -18.22 3.97
CA SER A 294 -9.92 -19.06 5.16
C SER A 294 -9.26 -20.41 4.85
N PRO A 295 -8.66 -21.09 5.86
CA PRO A 295 -7.96 -22.37 5.63
C PRO A 295 -8.83 -23.49 5.05
N ASP A 296 -10.15 -23.41 5.19
CA ASP A 296 -11.12 -24.35 4.65
C ASP A 296 -11.73 -23.92 3.30
N ASN A 297 -11.33 -22.76 2.76
CA ASN A 297 -11.86 -22.10 1.57
C ASN A 297 -13.34 -21.67 1.65
N SER A 298 -13.96 -21.68 2.84
CA SER A 298 -15.39 -21.32 3.01
C SER A 298 -15.64 -19.83 3.17
N THR A 299 -14.59 -19.03 3.39
CA THR A 299 -14.68 -17.59 3.58
C THR A 299 -13.63 -16.87 2.73
N LEU A 300 -14.07 -15.84 2.01
CA LEU A 300 -13.19 -14.89 1.31
C LEU A 300 -13.09 -13.61 2.15
N PHE A 301 -11.89 -13.27 2.57
CA PHE A 301 -11.53 -11.98 3.14
C PHE A 301 -11.05 -11.06 2.03
N PHE A 302 -11.34 -9.76 2.15
CA PHE A 302 -10.95 -8.77 1.15
C PHE A 302 -10.98 -7.36 1.73
N VAL A 303 -10.36 -6.42 1.03
CA VAL A 303 -10.29 -5.00 1.40
C VAL A 303 -11.27 -4.18 0.56
N SER A 304 -11.92 -3.18 1.13
CA SER A 304 -12.81 -2.28 0.40
C SER A 304 -12.95 -0.90 1.05
N ASP A 305 -13.05 0.14 0.23
CA ASP A 305 -13.39 1.54 0.55
C ASP A 305 -14.91 1.80 0.44
N ARG A 306 -15.74 0.77 0.62
CA ARG A 306 -17.20 0.88 0.53
C ARG A 306 -17.76 1.75 1.65
N GLU A 307 -18.87 2.45 1.37
CA GLU A 307 -19.54 3.30 2.36
C GLU A 307 -19.99 2.50 3.60
N GLY A 308 -19.85 3.13 4.78
CA GLY A 308 -20.22 2.55 6.07
C GLY A 308 -19.08 1.84 6.80
N GLY A 309 -17.85 1.97 6.30
CA GLY A 309 -16.62 1.50 6.92
C GLY A 309 -16.11 2.34 8.10
N PHE A 310 -14.99 1.93 8.69
CA PHE A 310 -14.31 2.63 9.78
C PHE A 310 -13.31 3.66 9.27
N GLY A 311 -12.59 3.36 8.19
CA GLY A 311 -11.51 4.21 7.68
C GLY A 311 -11.50 4.40 6.17
N GLU A 312 -10.30 4.65 5.63
CA GLU A 312 -10.07 4.80 4.20
C GLU A 312 -10.30 3.47 3.46
N THR A 313 -9.85 2.35 4.05
CA THR A 313 -10.16 1.00 3.58
C THR A 313 -10.27 0.05 4.75
N ASP A 314 -11.25 -0.84 4.71
CA ASP A 314 -11.43 -1.86 5.75
C ASP A 314 -11.31 -3.27 5.19
N ILE A 315 -11.02 -4.23 6.08
CA ILE A 315 -11.14 -5.66 5.83
C ILE A 315 -12.58 -6.13 6.08
N TYR A 316 -13.13 -6.80 5.07
CA TYR A 316 -14.41 -7.48 5.07
C TYR A 316 -14.22 -8.99 4.89
N LYS A 317 -15.25 -9.75 5.24
CA LYS A 317 -15.37 -11.18 4.92
C LYS A 317 -16.69 -11.47 4.20
N VAL A 318 -16.72 -12.53 3.41
CA VAL A 318 -17.93 -13.07 2.80
C VAL A 318 -17.86 -14.59 2.75
N THR A 319 -18.97 -15.27 3.05
CA THR A 319 -19.06 -16.72 2.89
C THR A 319 -19.05 -17.12 1.42
N ILE A 320 -18.29 -18.17 1.10
CA ILE A 320 -18.36 -18.90 -0.16
C ILE A 320 -19.22 -20.15 0.09
N ASN A 321 -20.42 -20.17 -0.48
CA ASN A 321 -21.33 -21.30 -0.34
C ASN A 321 -20.85 -22.51 -1.17
N ALA A 322 -21.34 -23.70 -0.82
CA ALA A 322 -20.96 -24.95 -1.48
C ALA A 322 -21.29 -24.99 -3.00
N ASP A 323 -22.25 -24.19 -3.46
CA ASP A 323 -22.58 -24.04 -4.88
C ASP A 323 -21.70 -23.00 -5.61
N GLY A 324 -20.73 -22.40 -4.91
CA GLY A 324 -19.82 -21.37 -5.41
C GLY A 324 -20.42 -19.97 -5.43
N SER A 325 -21.62 -19.75 -4.89
CA SER A 325 -22.22 -18.43 -4.68
C SER A 325 -21.64 -17.75 -3.43
N PHE A 326 -21.84 -16.44 -3.32
CA PHE A 326 -21.32 -15.63 -2.21
C PHE A 326 -22.46 -15.18 -1.30
N GLY A 327 -22.18 -15.12 0.00
CA GLY A 327 -23.05 -14.51 1.00
C GLY A 327 -23.06 -12.97 0.92
N THR A 328 -23.49 -12.34 2.01
CA THR A 328 -23.41 -10.87 2.16
C THR A 328 -22.06 -10.49 2.77
N PRO A 329 -21.34 -9.49 2.23
CA PRO A 329 -20.16 -8.94 2.87
C PRO A 329 -20.41 -8.42 4.29
N GLU A 330 -19.51 -8.76 5.21
CA GLU A 330 -19.50 -8.33 6.61
C GLU A 330 -18.17 -7.64 6.93
N ASN A 331 -18.22 -6.46 7.54
CA ASN A 331 -17.03 -5.76 8.03
C ASN A 331 -16.45 -6.50 9.25
N LEU A 332 -15.13 -6.63 9.39
CA LEU A 332 -14.51 -7.30 10.54
C LEU A 332 -14.59 -6.53 11.86
N GLY A 333 -15.12 -5.30 11.85
CA GLY A 333 -15.37 -4.50 13.04
C GLY A 333 -14.14 -3.73 13.54
N GLY A 334 -14.37 -2.84 14.51
CA GLY A 334 -13.39 -1.86 14.97
C GLY A 334 -12.21 -2.39 15.78
N VAL A 335 -12.09 -3.72 15.96
CA VAL A 335 -10.87 -4.33 16.50
C VAL A 335 -9.81 -4.46 15.41
N ILE A 336 -10.23 -4.80 14.18
CA ILE A 336 -9.35 -4.96 13.03
C ILE A 336 -9.28 -3.65 12.24
N ASN A 337 -10.45 -3.07 11.95
CA ASN A 337 -10.56 -1.90 11.10
C ASN A 337 -10.46 -0.63 11.92
N THR A 338 -9.62 0.27 11.45
CA THR A 338 -9.35 1.56 12.05
C THR A 338 -9.88 2.64 11.11
N GLU A 339 -9.62 3.88 11.46
CA GLU A 339 -9.84 5.04 10.61
C GLU A 339 -8.80 5.19 9.47
N GLY A 340 -7.72 4.40 9.49
CA GLY A 340 -6.69 4.37 8.46
C GLY A 340 -7.00 3.40 7.31
N ARG A 341 -5.94 2.79 6.76
CA ARG A 341 -5.98 1.84 5.65
C ARG A 341 -5.61 0.44 6.09
N GLU A 342 -6.59 -0.42 6.34
CA GLU A 342 -6.33 -1.86 6.48
C GLU A 342 -6.23 -2.53 5.10
N MET A 343 -5.09 -3.16 4.84
CA MET A 343 -4.73 -3.69 3.54
C MET A 343 -4.11 -5.09 3.61
N PHE A 344 -4.04 -5.78 2.47
CA PHE A 344 -3.32 -7.05 2.30
C PHE A 344 -3.58 -8.13 3.37
N PRO A 345 -4.84 -8.51 3.64
CA PRO A 345 -5.11 -9.60 4.56
C PRO A 345 -4.49 -10.90 4.07
N PHE A 346 -4.08 -11.75 5.00
CA PHE A 346 -3.68 -13.13 4.81
C PHE A 346 -4.13 -13.96 6.01
N VAL A 347 -4.72 -15.13 5.76
CA VAL A 347 -5.14 -16.04 6.84
C VAL A 347 -4.26 -17.26 6.81
N ALA A 348 -3.46 -17.44 7.86
CA ALA A 348 -2.58 -18.58 8.02
C ALA A 348 -3.36 -19.87 8.29
N LYS A 349 -2.70 -21.02 8.16
CA LYS A 349 -3.31 -22.36 8.30
C LYS A 349 -3.96 -22.57 9.67
N ASP A 350 -3.42 -21.94 10.71
CA ASP A 350 -3.92 -21.95 12.07
C ASP A 350 -5.00 -20.88 12.33
N SER A 351 -5.53 -20.25 11.28
CA SER A 351 -6.52 -19.17 11.32
C SER A 351 -6.04 -17.87 11.99
N THR A 352 -4.72 -17.67 12.14
CA THR A 352 -4.18 -16.35 12.47
C THR A 352 -4.37 -15.40 11.28
N LEU A 353 -4.99 -14.24 11.52
CA LEU A 353 -5.14 -13.18 10.52
C LEU A 353 -3.91 -12.27 10.57
N TYR A 354 -3.27 -12.09 9.43
CA TYR A 354 -2.24 -11.08 9.19
C TYR A 354 -2.80 -10.03 8.25
N PHE A 355 -2.40 -8.78 8.41
CA PHE A 355 -2.77 -7.68 7.51
C PHE A 355 -1.78 -6.53 7.69
N SER A 356 -1.87 -5.52 6.84
CA SER A 356 -1.08 -4.30 6.94
C SER A 356 -1.96 -3.11 7.27
N SER A 357 -1.46 -2.17 8.06
CA SER A 357 -2.17 -0.93 8.36
C SER A 357 -1.22 0.26 8.53
N ASP A 358 -1.70 1.45 8.19
CA ASP A 358 -1.03 2.73 8.45
C ASP A 358 -1.56 3.44 9.70
N SER A 359 -2.53 2.82 10.38
CA SER A 359 -3.08 3.25 11.65
C SER A 359 -2.38 2.55 12.84
N ASN A 360 -2.80 2.91 14.05
CA ASN A 360 -2.23 2.52 15.33
C ASN A 360 -0.75 2.92 15.49
N ILE A 361 -0.11 2.36 16.51
CA ILE A 361 1.34 2.45 16.70
C ILE A 361 2.01 1.60 15.63
N ASN A 362 2.67 2.26 14.69
CA ASN A 362 3.40 1.68 13.58
C ASN A 362 4.79 2.34 13.47
N LEU A 363 5.72 1.70 12.76
CA LEU A 363 7.07 2.21 12.52
C LEU A 363 7.15 3.01 11.21
N GLY A 364 6.43 2.61 10.16
CA GLY A 364 6.50 3.25 8.85
C GLY A 364 5.18 3.81 8.33
N PHE A 365 5.03 3.81 7.01
CA PHE A 365 3.78 4.16 6.35
C PHE A 365 2.80 2.99 6.32
N LEU A 366 3.26 1.74 6.31
CA LEU A 366 2.46 0.54 6.51
C LEU A 366 3.28 -0.45 7.36
N ASP A 367 2.65 -1.01 8.37
CA ASP A 367 3.23 -2.08 9.18
C ASP A 367 2.38 -3.34 9.06
N ILE A 368 3.00 -4.50 9.24
CA ILE A 368 2.33 -5.80 9.32
C ILE A 368 1.88 -6.05 10.76
N PHE A 369 0.61 -6.41 10.89
CA PHE A 369 -0.04 -6.77 12.14
C PHE A 369 -0.56 -8.21 12.08
N LYS A 370 -0.82 -8.78 13.26
CA LYS A 370 -1.52 -10.07 13.40
C LYS A 370 -2.60 -10.02 14.47
N SER A 371 -3.59 -10.90 14.34
CA SER A 371 -4.57 -11.19 15.38
C SER A 371 -5.15 -12.60 15.24
N ASP A 372 -5.48 -13.19 16.37
CA ASP A 372 -6.20 -14.45 16.52
C ASP A 372 -7.72 -14.25 16.60
N ILE A 373 -8.25 -13.09 16.19
CA ILE A 373 -9.68 -12.74 16.26
C ILE A 373 -10.63 -13.78 15.62
N LEU A 374 -10.13 -14.53 14.62
CA LEU A 374 -10.89 -15.57 13.93
C LEU A 374 -11.05 -16.84 14.79
N LYS A 375 -10.22 -17.00 15.83
CA LYS A 375 -10.26 -18.09 16.81
C LYS A 375 -10.86 -17.64 18.14
N ASP A 376 -10.56 -16.42 18.56
CA ASP A 376 -10.96 -15.83 19.83
C ASP A 376 -11.45 -14.40 19.60
N SER A 377 -12.76 -14.17 19.75
CA SER A 377 -13.37 -12.86 19.50
C SER A 377 -12.90 -11.75 20.46
N ASP A 378 -12.22 -12.11 21.55
CA ASP A 378 -11.71 -11.17 22.55
C ASP A 378 -10.20 -10.84 22.32
N ASP A 379 -9.54 -11.45 21.32
CA ASP A 379 -8.14 -11.14 20.99
C ASP A 379 -7.98 -9.73 20.39
N THR A 380 -6.76 -9.19 20.49
CA THR A 380 -6.42 -7.86 20.03
C THR A 380 -5.39 -7.90 18.91
N VAL A 381 -5.31 -6.82 18.14
CA VAL A 381 -4.29 -6.64 17.10
C VAL A 381 -2.91 -6.42 17.73
N LYS A 382 -1.88 -7.05 17.17
CA LYS A 382 -0.47 -6.91 17.58
C LYS A 382 0.38 -6.54 16.36
N ASN A 383 1.17 -5.47 16.47
CA ASN A 383 2.19 -5.12 15.50
C ASN A 383 3.32 -6.18 15.54
N LEU A 384 3.81 -6.66 14.39
CA LEU A 384 4.87 -7.67 14.36
C LEU A 384 6.24 -7.15 14.78
N GLY A 385 6.45 -5.84 14.75
CA GLY A 385 7.73 -5.20 15.04
C GLY A 385 8.84 -5.66 14.09
N ALA A 386 10.06 -5.21 14.38
CA ALA A 386 11.25 -5.60 13.68
C ALA A 386 11.59 -7.08 13.93
N PRO A 387 12.18 -7.78 12.95
CA PRO A 387 12.64 -7.25 11.67
C PRO A 387 11.58 -7.32 10.54
N TYR A 388 10.36 -7.77 10.84
CA TYR A 388 9.26 -7.83 9.86
C TYR A 388 8.83 -6.43 9.44
N ASN A 389 8.69 -5.53 10.40
CA ASN A 389 8.43 -4.11 10.18
C ASN A 389 9.69 -3.26 10.36
N SER A 390 9.66 -2.08 9.78
CA SER A 390 10.73 -1.10 9.68
C SER A 390 10.11 0.29 9.53
N SER A 391 10.93 1.34 9.37
CA SER A 391 10.39 2.66 9.04
C SER A 391 9.82 2.75 7.62
N ALA A 392 9.97 1.71 6.79
CA ALA A 392 9.48 1.68 5.42
C ALA A 392 8.01 1.22 5.35
N ASP A 393 7.44 1.07 4.15
CA ASP A 393 6.23 0.28 3.97
C ASP A 393 6.58 -1.20 4.10
N ASP A 394 5.86 -1.92 4.95
CA ASP A 394 5.98 -3.35 5.17
C ASP A 394 4.62 -4.01 5.07
N PHE A 395 4.44 -4.84 4.04
CA PHE A 395 3.11 -5.28 3.66
C PHE A 395 3.03 -6.62 2.95
N SER A 396 1.80 -7.10 2.73
CA SER A 396 1.52 -8.33 1.99
C SER A 396 2.26 -9.55 2.54
N PHE A 397 1.98 -9.87 3.80
CA PHE A 397 2.56 -11.00 4.51
C PHE A 397 2.01 -12.35 4.01
N PHE A 398 2.89 -13.34 3.94
CA PHE A 398 2.57 -14.74 3.69
C PHE A 398 3.44 -15.59 4.61
N ILE A 399 2.87 -16.63 5.21
CA ILE A 399 3.62 -17.60 6.01
C ILE A 399 3.17 -19.02 5.70
N ASP A 400 4.14 -19.91 5.52
CA ASP A 400 3.93 -21.35 5.58
C ASP A 400 4.07 -21.80 7.03
N SER A 401 2.92 -22.02 7.69
CA SER A 401 2.86 -22.42 9.10
C SER A 401 3.56 -23.75 9.40
N ASP A 402 3.83 -24.61 8.40
CA ASP A 402 4.52 -25.88 8.63
C ASP A 402 6.05 -25.70 8.70
N THR A 403 6.59 -24.64 8.10
CA THR A 403 8.04 -24.38 8.03
C THR A 403 8.49 -23.13 8.78
N ASP A 404 7.55 -22.30 9.23
CA ASP A 404 7.79 -20.98 9.82
C ASP A 404 8.59 -20.05 8.88
N ALA A 405 8.50 -20.32 7.58
CA ALA A 405 9.13 -19.54 6.53
C ALA A 405 8.06 -18.84 5.70
N GLY A 406 8.40 -17.67 5.17
CA GLY A 406 7.41 -16.87 4.48
C GLY A 406 8.00 -15.71 3.72
N TYR A 407 7.11 -14.79 3.37
CA TYR A 407 7.38 -13.64 2.54
C TYR A 407 6.65 -12.41 3.07
N PHE A 408 7.22 -11.25 2.83
CA PHE A 408 6.51 -9.99 2.87
C PHE A 408 7.10 -9.06 1.80
N SER A 409 6.45 -7.93 1.56
CA SER A 409 6.88 -6.92 0.58
C SER A 409 7.27 -5.65 1.31
N SER A 410 8.27 -4.94 0.80
CA SER A 410 8.74 -3.71 1.42
C SER A 410 9.47 -2.80 0.45
N ASN A 411 9.44 -1.49 0.72
CA ASN A 411 10.28 -0.48 0.06
C ASN A 411 11.48 -0.05 0.93
N ARG A 412 11.86 -0.86 1.92
CA ARG A 412 13.02 -0.61 2.79
C ARG A 412 14.33 -0.49 2.02
N ASP A 413 15.25 0.28 2.60
CA ASP A 413 16.59 0.47 2.08
C ASP A 413 17.35 -0.85 1.83
N GLY A 414 18.18 -0.86 0.79
CA GLY A 414 18.96 -2.04 0.38
C GLY A 414 18.21 -3.00 -0.56
N GLY A 415 16.95 -2.68 -0.91
CA GLY A 415 16.23 -3.30 -2.03
C GLY A 415 16.81 -2.97 -3.41
N LYS A 416 16.20 -3.56 -4.43
CA LYS A 416 16.52 -3.51 -5.85
C LYS A 416 15.50 -2.70 -6.65
N GLY A 417 14.22 -2.81 -6.30
CA GLY A 417 13.09 -2.10 -6.90
C GLY A 417 12.53 -0.97 -6.04
N SER A 418 11.33 -0.49 -6.39
CA SER A 418 10.55 0.45 -5.59
C SER A 418 9.84 -0.26 -4.45
N ASP A 419 9.20 -1.40 -4.73
CA ASP A 419 8.77 -2.39 -3.76
C ASP A 419 9.45 -3.72 -4.09
N ASP A 420 9.87 -4.44 -3.07
CA ASP A 420 10.57 -5.71 -3.21
C ASP A 420 9.98 -6.78 -2.32
N ILE A 421 10.08 -8.04 -2.78
CA ILE A 421 9.73 -9.21 -1.97
C ILE A 421 10.93 -9.62 -1.13
N TYR A 422 10.71 -9.79 0.17
CA TYR A 422 11.66 -10.32 1.13
C TYR A 422 11.19 -11.69 1.60
N GLY A 423 12.10 -12.66 1.62
CA GLY A 423 11.88 -13.96 2.24
C GLY A 423 12.38 -13.95 3.67
N PHE A 424 11.69 -14.69 4.54
CA PHE A 424 12.15 -14.93 5.90
C PHE A 424 12.05 -16.40 6.28
N VAL A 425 12.87 -16.79 7.26
CA VAL A 425 12.74 -18.06 7.99
C VAL A 425 12.80 -17.72 9.47
N GLY A 426 11.73 -18.03 10.20
CA GLY A 426 11.72 -17.96 11.65
C GLY A 426 12.72 -18.95 12.20
N CYS A 427 13.74 -18.47 12.92
CA CYS A 427 14.55 -19.36 13.72
C CYS A 427 13.76 -19.62 15.01
N SER A 428 13.05 -20.74 15.05
CA SER A 428 12.64 -21.31 16.34
C SER A 428 13.91 -21.58 17.15
N GLU A 429 14.14 -20.75 18.17
CA GLU A 429 15.07 -20.90 19.29
C GLU A 429 16.45 -21.53 18.99
N ILE A 430 17.52 -20.71 19.05
CA ILE A 430 18.79 -21.24 19.54
C ILE A 430 18.75 -21.12 21.06
N ILE A 431 18.55 -22.27 21.71
CA ILE A 431 18.57 -22.49 23.18
C ILE A 431 19.83 -21.93 23.83
#